data_AF-A0A212SVR2-F1
#
_entry.id   AF-A0A212SVR2-F1
#
_cell.length_a   1.000
_cell.length_b   1.000
_cell.length_c   1.000
_cell.angle_alpha   90.00
_cell.angle_beta   90.00
_cell.angle_gamma   90.00
#
_symmetry.space_group_name_H-M   'P 1'
#
loop_
_entity.id
_entity.type
_entity.pdbx_description
1 polymer ?
#
loop_
_entity_poly.entity_id
_entity_poly.type
_entity_poly.pdbx_seq_one_letter_code
_entity_poly.pdbx_strand_id
1 'polypeptide(L)'
;MSARRLKTFVHVDGVAYGPGDQVPDKVAKRIGDHAWETEPAFEGEHGTETVQVPGDEPVAPPRSGRGSGIEAWREFAEKNDLEVPAEASRDDIVAACEAAELIEREE
;
A
#
# COMPACT_ATOMS: atom_id res chain seq x y z
N MET A 1 -21.33 -6.22 20.15
CA MET A 1 -20.97 -5.36 19.01
C MET A 1 -19.58 -5.77 18.57
N SER A 2 -19.47 -6.65 17.57
CA SER A 2 -18.18 -7.01 17.00
C SER A 2 -17.65 -5.86 16.14
N ALA A 3 -16.43 -5.40 16.44
CA ALA A 3 -15.74 -4.32 15.74
C ALA A 3 -15.08 -4.77 14.42
N ARG A 4 -15.55 -5.86 13.80
CA ARG A 4 -14.95 -6.39 12.56
C ARG A 4 -15.68 -5.82 11.36
N ARG A 5 -14.91 -5.35 10.38
CA ARG A 5 -15.43 -4.80 9.12
C ARG A 5 -15.47 -5.87 8.05
N LEU A 6 -16.42 -5.76 7.13
CA LEU A 6 -16.44 -6.58 5.93
C LEU A 6 -15.46 -6.01 4.90
N LYS A 7 -14.75 -6.88 4.18
CA LYS A 7 -13.89 -6.46 3.06
C LYS A 7 -14.68 -6.34 1.74
N THR A 8 -15.89 -6.87 1.70
CA THR A 8 -16.75 -6.93 0.51
C THR A 8 -18.22 -6.90 0.89
N PHE A 9 -19.10 -6.72 -0.09
CA PHE A 9 -20.55 -6.74 0.15
C PHE A 9 -21.05 -8.15 0.41
N VAL A 10 -21.71 -8.35 1.56
CA VAL A 10 -22.32 -9.63 1.95
C VAL A 10 -23.83 -9.44 2.10
N HIS A 11 -24.60 -10.34 1.50
CA HIS A 11 -26.05 -10.33 1.63
C HIS A 11 -26.47 -11.42 2.63
N VAL A 12 -27.15 -11.02 3.70
CA VAL A 12 -27.69 -11.95 4.71
C VAL A 12 -29.18 -11.67 4.88
N ASP A 13 -30.02 -12.69 4.67
CA ASP A 13 -31.49 -12.58 4.74
C ASP A 13 -32.07 -11.44 3.86
N GLY A 14 -31.43 -11.15 2.72
CA GLY A 14 -31.84 -10.09 1.80
C GLY A 14 -31.38 -8.68 2.18
N VAL A 15 -30.66 -8.52 3.29
CA VAL A 15 -30.01 -7.28 3.70
C VAL A 15 -28.56 -7.28 3.25
N ALA A 16 -28.16 -6.25 2.51
CA ALA A 16 -26.76 -6.05 2.10
C ALA A 16 -25.99 -5.34 3.21
N TYR A 17 -24.83 -5.89 3.56
CA TYR A 17 -23.86 -5.28 4.46
C TYR A 17 -22.58 -5.02 3.66
N GLY A 18 -22.17 -3.76 3.60
CA GLY A 18 -21.01 -3.32 2.86
C GLY A 18 -19.74 -3.19 3.71
N PRO A 19 -18.61 -2.93 3.05
CA PRO A 19 -17.40 -2.50 3.73
C PRO A 19 -17.65 -1.23 4.55
N GLY A 20 -17.36 -1.28 5.85
CA GLY A 20 -17.63 -0.18 6.78
C GLY A 20 -18.98 -0.27 7.52
N ASP A 21 -19.88 -1.17 7.13
CA ASP A 21 -21.13 -1.38 7.87
C ASP A 21 -20.90 -2.15 9.17
N GLN A 22 -21.59 -1.74 10.24
CA GLN A 22 -21.61 -2.47 11.49
C GLN A 22 -22.55 -3.67 11.38
N VAL A 23 -21.96 -4.86 11.32
CA VAL A 23 -22.71 -6.12 11.27
C VAL A 23 -23.06 -6.58 12.70
N PRO A 24 -24.34 -6.82 13.02
CA PRO A 24 -24.74 -7.35 14.33
C PRO A 24 -24.16 -8.75 14.58
N ASP A 25 -23.86 -9.09 15.85
CA ASP A 25 -23.21 -10.37 16.21
C ASP A 25 -23.98 -11.62 15.73
N LYS A 26 -25.31 -11.54 15.61
CA LYS A 26 -26.15 -12.63 15.06
C LYS A 26 -25.92 -12.85 13.58
N VAL A 27 -25.74 -11.77 12.82
CA VAL A 27 -25.42 -11.79 11.39
C VAL A 27 -23.96 -12.17 11.21
N ALA A 28 -23.06 -11.66 12.06
CA ALA A 28 -21.64 -11.92 11.95
C ALA A 28 -21.30 -13.42 12.04
N LYS A 29 -22.00 -14.16 12.90
CA LYS A 29 -21.87 -15.64 12.99
C LYS A 29 -22.25 -16.40 11.72
N ARG A 30 -23.01 -15.76 10.81
CA ARG A 30 -23.41 -16.33 9.51
C ARG A 30 -22.46 -15.97 8.38
N ILE A 31 -21.62 -14.95 8.58
CA ILE A 31 -20.65 -14.50 7.60
C ILE A 31 -19.33 -15.25 7.85
N GLY A 32 -18.85 -15.97 6.83
CA GLY A 32 -17.59 -16.71 6.94
C GLY A 32 -16.36 -15.80 7.03
N ASP A 33 -15.29 -16.28 7.67
CA ASP A 33 -14.03 -15.55 7.90
C ASP A 33 -13.46 -14.87 6.64
N HIS A 34 -13.66 -15.48 5.48
CA HIS A 34 -13.21 -14.94 4.19
C HIS A 34 -13.84 -13.60 3.80
N ALA A 35 -15.01 -13.25 4.32
CA ALA A 35 -15.69 -11.98 4.00
C ALA A 35 -15.32 -10.86 4.97
N TRP A 36 -14.63 -11.18 6.05
CA TRP A 36 -14.14 -10.19 7.00
C TRP A 36 -12.80 -9.65 6.56
N GLU A 37 -12.60 -8.36 6.83
CA GLU A 37 -11.29 -7.74 6.78
C GLU A 37 -10.44 -8.36 7.89
N THR A 38 -9.42 -9.10 7.48
CA THR A 38 -8.35 -9.52 8.40
C THR A 38 -7.40 -8.35 8.44
N GLU A 39 -7.59 -7.45 9.40
CA GLU A 39 -6.58 -6.47 9.75
C GLU A 39 -5.29 -7.28 10.03
N PRO A 40 -4.19 -7.09 9.27
CA PRO A 40 -2.91 -7.48 9.83
C PRO A 40 -2.78 -6.67 11.12
N ALA A 41 -2.34 -7.31 12.21
CA ALA A 41 -1.93 -6.63 13.41
C ALA A 41 -0.73 -5.72 13.07
N PHE A 42 -1.00 -4.58 12.47
CA PHE A 42 -0.16 -3.40 12.60
C PHE A 42 -0.67 -2.69 13.84
N GLU A 43 -0.13 -3.12 14.97
CA GLU A 43 0.10 -2.18 16.07
C GLU A 43 1.02 -1.08 15.52
N GLY A 44 0.39 0.00 15.08
CA GLY A 44 1.00 1.26 14.71
C GLY A 44 -0.03 2.34 15.02
N GLU A 45 0.17 2.98 16.17
CA GLU A 45 -0.69 3.96 16.83
C GLU A 45 -1.26 5.08 15.93
N HIS A 46 -2.38 5.62 16.40
CA HIS A 46 -2.92 6.94 16.10
C HIS A 46 -1.89 7.98 15.62
N GLY A 47 -2.15 8.58 14.47
CA GLY A 47 -1.49 9.81 14.02
C GLY A 47 -2.47 10.67 13.23
N THR A 48 -3.14 11.58 13.94
CA THR A 48 -3.92 12.69 13.41
C THR A 48 -3.13 13.51 12.40
N GLU A 49 -3.83 14.09 11.43
CA GLU A 49 -3.45 15.29 10.68
C GLU A 49 -2.52 16.23 11.48
N THR A 50 -1.22 16.21 11.17
CA THR A 50 -0.29 17.30 11.48
C THR A 50 0.69 17.47 10.33
N VAL A 51 0.60 18.63 9.70
CA VAL A 51 1.55 19.19 8.74
C VAL A 51 2.90 19.42 9.44
N GLN A 52 3.95 18.66 9.07
CA GLN A 52 5.36 19.06 8.81
C GLN A 52 6.38 17.90 8.97
N VAL A 53 7.12 17.67 7.88
CA VAL A 53 8.36 16.86 7.67
C VAL A 53 9.49 17.25 8.65
N PRO A 54 10.39 16.32 9.04
CA PRO A 54 11.49 15.92 8.15
C PRO A 54 11.91 14.43 8.22
N GLY A 55 12.21 13.81 7.07
CA GLY A 55 13.00 12.57 7.00
C GLY A 55 12.37 11.38 6.28
N ASP A 56 11.30 11.56 5.49
CA ASP A 56 10.81 10.52 4.58
C ASP A 56 11.61 10.60 3.27
N GLU A 57 12.89 10.24 3.33
CA GLU A 57 13.62 9.97 2.09
C GLU A 57 12.97 8.71 1.49
N PRO A 58 12.42 8.78 0.27
CA PRO A 58 11.85 7.61 -0.37
C PRO A 58 12.92 6.51 -0.38
N VAL A 59 12.59 5.33 0.15
CA VAL A 59 13.55 4.23 0.23
C VAL A 59 13.65 3.60 -1.16
N ALA A 60 14.88 3.44 -1.65
CA ALA A 60 15.15 2.82 -2.94
C ALA A 60 14.53 1.41 -3.00
N PRO A 61 13.69 1.11 -4.00
CA PRO A 61 13.17 -0.24 -4.17
C PRO A 61 14.33 -1.20 -4.46
N PRO A 62 14.17 -2.51 -4.19
CA PRO A 62 15.23 -3.47 -4.44
C PRO A 62 15.65 -3.47 -5.92
N ARG A 63 16.95 -3.66 -6.19
CA ARG A 63 17.51 -3.74 -7.55
C ARG A 63 17.31 -5.10 -8.24
N SER A 64 16.70 -6.09 -7.62
CA SER A 64 16.28 -7.34 -8.26
C SER A 64 15.31 -8.13 -7.39
N GLY A 65 14.42 -8.90 -8.02
CA GLY A 65 13.49 -9.79 -7.32
C GLY A 65 12.08 -9.23 -7.17
N ARG A 66 11.30 -9.83 -6.25
CA ARG A 66 9.90 -9.47 -6.03
C ARG A 66 9.84 -8.11 -5.31
N GLY A 67 9.42 -7.07 -6.03
CA GLY A 67 9.39 -5.68 -5.54
C GLY A 67 10.25 -4.71 -6.37
N SER A 68 11.06 -5.24 -7.29
CA SER A 68 11.90 -4.46 -8.19
C SER A 68 11.19 -4.06 -9.48
N GLY A 69 9.86 -4.02 -9.51
CA GLY A 69 9.11 -3.73 -10.74
C GLY A 69 9.43 -2.33 -11.29
N ILE A 70 9.20 -2.16 -12.60
CA ILE A 70 9.29 -0.84 -13.27
C ILE A 70 8.44 0.19 -12.53
N GLU A 71 7.24 -0.21 -12.08
CA GLU A 71 6.33 0.65 -11.32
C GLU A 71 6.94 1.15 -10.00
N ALA A 72 7.61 0.28 -9.24
CA ALA A 72 8.24 0.65 -7.98
C ALA A 72 9.39 1.65 -8.19
N TRP A 73 10.19 1.41 -9.24
CA TRP A 73 11.29 2.31 -9.62
C TRP A 73 10.77 3.65 -10.16
N ARG A 74 9.67 3.66 -10.90
CA ARG A 74 9.02 4.89 -11.38
C ARG A 74 8.45 5.71 -10.22
N GLU A 75 7.75 5.06 -9.29
CA GLU A 75 7.21 5.74 -8.11
C GLU A 75 8.34 6.35 -7.25
N PHE A 76 9.47 5.65 -7.11
CA PHE A 76 10.66 6.18 -6.46
C PHE A 76 11.22 7.39 -7.22
N ALA A 77 11.37 7.31 -8.54
CA ALA A 77 11.84 8.44 -9.35
C ALA A 77 10.92 9.66 -9.21
N GLU A 78 9.61 9.48 -9.37
CA GLU A 78 8.62 10.56 -9.24
C GLU A 78 8.64 11.21 -7.84
N LYS A 79 8.78 10.43 -6.77
CA LYS A 79 8.89 10.94 -5.39
C LYS A 79 10.16 11.77 -5.15
N ASN A 80 11.19 11.55 -5.94
CA ASN A 80 12.45 12.31 -5.89
C ASN A 80 12.52 13.39 -6.97
N ASP A 81 11.38 13.76 -7.57
CA ASP A 81 11.30 14.74 -8.67
C ASP A 81 12.15 14.37 -9.89
N LEU A 82 12.44 13.07 -10.10
CA LEU A 82 13.14 12.56 -11.27
C LEU A 82 12.15 12.15 -12.35
N GLU A 83 12.17 12.87 -13.46
CA GLU A 83 11.36 12.55 -14.64
C GLU A 83 12.01 11.42 -15.45
N VAL A 84 11.36 10.26 -15.48
CA VAL A 84 11.79 9.09 -16.26
C VAL A 84 10.80 8.78 -17.38
N PRO A 85 11.26 8.40 -18.58
CA PRO A 85 10.36 8.06 -19.69
C PRO A 85 9.42 6.91 -19.33
N ALA A 86 8.16 6.99 -19.77
CA ALA A 86 7.17 5.94 -19.53
C ALA A 86 7.54 4.60 -20.22
N GLU A 87 8.36 4.66 -21.27
CA GLU A 87 8.89 3.50 -21.99
C GLU A 87 10.29 3.08 -21.51
N ALA A 88 10.86 3.79 -20.54
CA ALA A 88 12.14 3.42 -19.96
C ALA A 88 12.02 2.05 -19.29
N SER A 89 13.01 1.20 -19.53
CA SER A 89 13.08 -0.08 -18.83
C SER A 89 13.40 0.15 -17.37
N ARG A 90 13.16 -0.88 -16.56
CA ARG A 90 13.51 -0.88 -15.15
C ARG A 90 14.96 -0.44 -14.93
N ASP A 91 15.89 -1.02 -15.69
CA ASP A 91 17.32 -0.76 -15.55
C ASP A 91 17.67 0.67 -16.00
N ASP A 92 16.97 1.21 -17.00
CA ASP A 92 17.12 2.63 -17.40
C ASP A 92 16.68 3.58 -16.28
N ILE A 93 15.59 3.27 -15.57
CA ILE A 93 15.11 4.07 -14.42
C ILE A 93 16.12 4.01 -13.28
N VAL A 94 16.65 2.81 -12.96
CA VAL A 94 17.70 2.65 -11.94
C VAL A 94 18.95 3.46 -12.30
N ALA A 95 19.40 3.38 -13.55
CA ALA A 95 20.55 4.14 -14.02
C ALA A 95 20.31 5.65 -13.97
N ALA A 96 19.08 6.11 -14.25
CA ALA A 96 18.71 7.51 -14.09
C ALA A 96 18.74 7.96 -12.62
N CYS A 97 18.25 7.11 -11.70
CA CYS A 97 18.35 7.35 -10.26
C CYS A 97 19.80 7.38 -9.76
N GLU A 98 20.68 6.53 -10.27
CA GLU A 98 22.12 6.56 -9.95
C GLU A 98 22.80 7.82 -10.51
N ALA A 99 22.45 8.23 -11.72
CA ALA A 99 22.98 9.43 -12.34
C ALA A 99 22.53 10.71 -11.61
N ALA A 100 21.35 10.68 -11.00
CA ALA A 100 20.81 11.74 -10.16
C ALA A 100 21.27 11.67 -8.69
N GLU A 101 22.17 10.74 -8.35
CA GLU A 101 22.66 10.51 -6.98
C GLU A 101 21.54 10.21 -5.95
N LEU A 102 20.39 9.69 -6.41
CA LEU A 102 19.26 9.32 -5.56
C LEU A 102 19.45 7.94 -4.91
N ILE A 103 20.31 7.10 -5.48
CA ILE A 103 20.65 5.78 -4.96
C ILE A 103 22.16 5.56 -5.02
N GLU A 104 22.69 4.75 -4.10
CA GLU A 104 24.10 4.40 -4.08
C GLU A 104 24.50 3.66 -5.37
N ARG A 105 25.50 4.18 -6.08
CA ARG A 105 26.12 3.48 -7.22
C ARG A 105 26.81 2.23 -6.67
N GLU A 106 26.42 1.05 -7.12
CA GLU A 106 27.18 -0.16 -6.80
C GLU A 106 28.53 -0.11 -7.53
N GLU A 107 29.62 -0.18 -6.77
CA GLU A 107 31.00 -0.35 -7.28
C GLU A 107 31.31 -1.81 -7.64
#